data_AF-A0A967P9I6-F1
#
_entry.id   AF-A0A967P9I6-F1
#
_cell.length_a   1.000
_cell.length_b   1.000
_cell.length_c   1.000
_cell.angle_alpha   90.00
_cell.angle_beta   90.00
_cell.angle_gamma   90.00
#
_symmetry.space_group_name_H-M   'P 1'
#
loop_
_entity.id
_entity.type
_entity.pdbx_description
1 polymer ?
#
loop_
_entity_poly.entity_id
_entity_poly.type
_entity_poly.pdbx_seq_one_letter_code
_entity_poly.pdbx_strand_id
1 'polypeptide(L)' 'MKPRIGVIGPSGANSGEYKNAQDVGKEIAKRDGIVICGG' A
#
# COMPACT_ATOMS: atom_id res chain seq x y z
N MET A 1 10.90 -11.81 11.58
CA MET A 1 11.08 -10.38 11.20
C MET A 1 9.96 -10.02 10.24
N LYS A 2 9.21 -8.93 10.46
CA LYS A 2 8.11 -8.52 9.55
C LYS A 2 8.68 -7.78 8.33
N PRO A 3 8.25 -8.09 7.09
CA PRO A 3 8.72 -7.39 5.91
C PRO A 3 8.24 -5.93 5.92
N ARG A 4 9.12 -5.00 5.57
CA ARG A 4 8.81 -3.56 5.47
C ARG A 4 8.78 -3.18 4.00
N ILE A 5 7.67 -2.62 3.55
CA ILE A 5 7.41 -2.36 2.13
C ILE A 5 7.20 -0.85 1.96
N GLY A 6 8.14 -0.23 1.25
CA GLY A 6 7.99 1.16 0.81
C GLY A 6 6.99 1.22 -0.36
N VAL A 7 6.01 2.10 -0.25
CA VAL A 7 5.03 2.37 -1.32
C VAL A 7 5.15 3.82 -1.77
N ILE A 8 5.14 4.01 -3.08
CA ILE A 8 5.21 5.32 -3.74
C ILE A 8 3.93 5.45 -4.57
N GLY A 9 3.25 6.58 -4.42
CA GLY A 9 2.06 6.91 -5.17
C GLY A 9 1.83 8.42 -5.19
N PRO A 10 1.02 8.91 -6.14
CA PRO A 10 0.67 10.32 -6.21
C PRO A 10 -0.23 10.73 -5.04
N SER A 11 -0.19 12.01 -4.64
CA SER A 11 -1.12 12.56 -3.64
C SER A 11 -2.56 12.67 -4.14
N GLY A 12 -2.77 12.66 -5.46
CA GLY A 12 -4.08 12.60 -6.09
C GLY A 12 -4.22 11.31 -6.91
N ALA A 13 -5.30 10.57 -6.69
CA ALA A 13 -5.59 9.32 -7.36
C ALA A 13 -7.07 9.25 -7.74
N ASN A 14 -7.38 8.65 -8.89
CA ASN A 14 -8.75 8.36 -9.30
C ASN A 14 -9.30 7.13 -8.56
N SER A 15 -10.61 6.88 -8.69
CA SER A 15 -11.28 5.77 -7.97
C SER A 15 -10.68 4.38 -8.28
N GLY A 16 -10.18 4.16 -9.50
CA GLY A 16 -9.54 2.90 -9.89
C GLY A 16 -8.18 2.73 -9.25
N GLU A 17 -7.37 3.78 -9.23
CA GLU A 17 -6.05 3.80 -8.58
C GLU A 17 -6.18 3.61 -7.06
N TYR A 18 -7.16 4.26 -6.43
CA TYR A 18 -7.49 4.07 -5.02
C TYR A 18 -7.85 2.63 -4.70
N LYS A 19 -8.70 2.00 -5.52
CA LYS A 19 -9.09 0.61 -5.35
C LYS A 19 -7.88 -0.33 -5.48
N ASN A 20 -7.02 -0.08 -6.47
CA ASN A 20 -5.80 -0.86 -6.64
C ASN A 20 -4.86 -0.71 -5.43
N ALA A 21 -4.65 0.50 -4.92
CA ALA A 21 -3.84 0.74 -3.72
C ALA A 21 -4.42 0.02 -2.48
N GLN A 22 -5.74 0.00 -2.35
CA GLN A 22 -6.42 -0.74 -1.28
C GLN A 22 -6.19 -2.25 -1.40
N ASP A 23 -6.30 -2.81 -2.61
CA ASP A 23 -6.13 -4.25 -2.84
C ASP A 23 -4.67 -4.69 -2.61
N VAL A 24 -3.69 -3.87 -3.02
CA VAL A 24 -2.27 -4.08 -2.67
C VAL A 24 -2.07 -4.05 -1.16
N GLY A 25 -2.67 -3.09 -0.44
CA GLY A 25 -2.61 -3.00 1.01
C GLY A 25 -3.14 -4.27 1.71
N LYS A 26 -4.22 -4.87 1.20
CA LYS A 26 -4.76 -6.14 1.72
C LYS A 26 -3.76 -7.29 1.54
N GLU A 27 -3.10 -7.39 0.39
CA GLU A 27 -2.10 -8.43 0.13
C GLU A 27 -0.85 -8.28 1.00
N ILE A 28 -0.45 -7.04 1.30
CA ILE A 28 0.63 -6.77 2.26
C ILE A 28 0.23 -7.22 3.67
N ALA A 29 -0.99 -6.88 4.10
CA ALA A 29 -1.50 -7.24 5.43
C ALA A 29 -1.61 -8.76 5.63
N LYS A 30 -2.06 -9.51 4.61
CA LYS A 30 -2.12 -10.99 4.63
C LYS A 30 -0.76 -11.66 4.90
N ARG A 31 0.35 -10.93 4.69
CA ARG A 31 1.72 -11.41 4.86
C ARG A 31 2.42 -10.81 6.08
N ASP A 32 1.65 -10.23 7.01
CA ASP A 32 2.16 -9.48 8.17
C ASP A 32 3.16 -8.36 7.80
N GLY A 33 3.01 -7.79 6.60
CA GLY A 33 3.86 -6.72 6.12
C GLY A 33 3.53 -5.38 6.74
N ILE A 34 4.55 -4.54 6.90
CA ILE A 34 4.45 -3.17 7.38
C ILE A 34 4.60 -2.23 6.19
N VAL A 35 3.62 -1.36 6.00
CA VAL A 35 3.63 -0.33 4.95
C VAL A 35 4.41 0.90 5.43
N ILE A 36 5.27 1.45 4.57
CA ILE A 36 5.96 2.72 4.77
C ILE A 36 5.61 3.65 3.60
N CYS A 37 5.05 4.82 3.89
CA CYS A 37 4.65 5.82 2.89
C CYS A 37 5.13 7.22 3.30
N GLY A 38 5.02 8.19 2.38
CA GLY A 38 5.55 9.54 2.53
C GLY A 38 4.83 10.47 3.52
N GLY A 39 3.69 10.05 4.09
CA GLY A 39 2.81 10.93 4.86
C GLY A 39 1.80 11.66 3.98
#